data_AF-A0A9D8WNA4-F1
#
_entry.id   AF-A0A9D8WNA4-F1
#
_cell.length_a   1.000
_cell.length_b   1.000
_cell.length_c   1.000
_cell.angle_alpha   90.00
_cell.angle_beta   90.00
_cell.angle_gamma   90.00
#
_symmetry.space_group_name_H-M   'P 1'
#
loop_
_entity.id
_entity.type
_entity.pdbx_description
1 polymer ?
#
loop_
_entity_poly.entity_id
_entity_poly.type
_entity_poly.pdbx_seq_one_letter_code
_entity_poly.pdbx_strand_id
1 'polypeptide(L)'
;MTSQREQQLINDALAKAFLTQLPEPADSKTVWIEGIAKIRLADGSTGYGIVKRNAEDFSVRVCYVNGNIASIREIEEVYPYITLQKDYIKKFSPNAGTKPRIEYLESLHIPYLEGIDLSAMDIEQLNREIVKAGVYRQMKDMSR
;
A
#
# COMPACT_ATOMS: atom_id res chain seq x y z
N MET A 1 7.00 -24.58 12.56
CA MET A 1 8.44 -24.39 12.28
C MET A 1 8.57 -24.04 10.81
N THR A 2 9.14 -22.88 10.50
CA THR A 2 9.39 -22.42 9.12
C THR A 2 10.41 -23.36 8.47
N SER A 3 10.15 -23.83 7.25
CA SER A 3 11.09 -24.73 6.56
C SER A 3 12.38 -23.98 6.17
N GLN A 4 13.52 -24.68 6.05
CA GLN A 4 14.79 -24.06 5.62
C GLN A 4 14.66 -23.32 4.27
N ARG A 5 13.83 -23.87 3.36
CA ARG A 5 13.51 -23.25 2.08
C ARG A 5 12.70 -21.96 2.24
N GLU A 6 11.69 -21.97 3.10
CA GLU A 6 10.86 -20.79 3.38
C GLU A 6 11.69 -19.67 4.02
N GLN A 7 12.59 -19.99 4.95
CA GLN A 7 13.51 -19.02 5.53
C GLN A 7 14.43 -18.39 4.47
N GLN A 8 14.91 -19.17 3.50
CA GLN A 8 15.72 -18.63 2.39
C GLN A 8 14.91 -17.65 1.53
N LEU A 9 13.68 -18.00 1.16
CA LEU A 9 12.81 -17.11 0.38
C LEU A 9 12.53 -15.78 1.10
N ILE A 10 12.32 -15.84 2.42
CA ILE A 10 12.18 -14.66 3.28
C ILE A 10 13.46 -13.84 3.24
N ASN A 11 14.63 -14.44 3.46
CA ASN A 11 15.92 -13.74 3.46
C ASN A 11 16.20 -13.07 2.11
N ASP A 12 15.87 -13.72 1.00
CA ASP A 12 16.02 -13.15 -0.34
C ASP A 12 15.10 -11.93 -0.55
N ALA A 13 13.87 -11.98 -0.03
CA ALA A 13 12.94 -10.85 -0.09
C ALA A 13 13.38 -9.71 0.82
N LEU A 14 13.89 -10.01 2.01
CA LEU A 14 14.49 -9.05 2.94
C LEU A 14 15.69 -8.34 2.32
N ALA A 15 16.59 -9.08 1.68
CA ALA A 15 17.75 -8.51 0.98
C ALA A 15 17.32 -7.55 -0.14
N LYS A 16 16.27 -7.89 -0.90
CA LYS A 16 15.70 -6.99 -1.93
C LYS A 16 15.04 -5.74 -1.34
N ALA A 17 14.46 -5.83 -0.15
CA ALA A 17 13.87 -4.70 0.57
C ALA A 17 14.89 -3.92 1.42
N PHE A 18 16.16 -4.32 1.44
CA PHE A 18 17.19 -3.77 2.33
C PHE A 18 16.83 -3.86 3.82
N LEU A 19 16.20 -4.96 4.23
CA LEU A 19 15.77 -5.24 5.59
C LEU A 19 16.58 -6.38 6.22
N THR A 20 16.66 -6.39 7.54
CA THR A 20 17.31 -7.47 8.32
C THR A 20 16.31 -8.47 8.90
N GLN A 21 15.05 -8.08 9.05
CA GLN A 21 13.98 -8.92 9.58
C GLN A 21 12.63 -8.52 8.97
N LEU A 22 11.67 -9.45 8.96
CA LEU A 22 10.31 -9.15 8.53
C LEU A 22 9.66 -8.17 9.51
N PRO A 23 9.00 -7.10 9.01
CA PRO A 23 8.09 -6.29 9.81
C PRO A 23 6.91 -7.10 10.33
N GLU A 24 6.14 -6.51 11.22
CA GLU A 24 4.84 -7.05 11.59
C GLU A 24 3.90 -7.11 10.37
N PRO A 25 3.03 -8.14 10.29
CA PRO A 25 2.04 -8.23 9.23
C PRO A 25 1.09 -7.03 9.26
N ALA A 26 0.62 -6.63 8.09
CA ALA A 26 -0.31 -5.51 7.93
C ALA A 26 -1.61 -5.79 8.69
N ASP A 27 -1.98 -4.85 9.56
CA ASP A 27 -3.32 -4.82 10.15
C ASP A 27 -4.31 -4.05 9.25
N SER A 28 -5.58 -4.06 9.64
CA SER A 28 -6.64 -3.34 8.89
C SER A 28 -6.54 -1.82 8.96
N LYS A 29 -5.64 -1.28 9.79
CA LYS A 29 -5.51 0.17 10.05
C LYS A 29 -4.29 0.76 9.36
N THR A 30 -3.29 -0.05 9.06
CA THR A 30 -2.01 0.38 8.51
C THR A 30 -2.15 0.65 7.02
N VAL A 31 -2.06 1.92 6.67
CA VAL A 31 -1.97 2.34 5.27
C VAL A 31 -0.52 2.19 4.82
N TRP A 32 -0.26 1.15 4.04
CA TRP A 32 1.07 0.82 3.53
C TRP A 32 1.22 1.11 2.04
N ILE A 33 2.45 1.36 1.62
CA ILE A 33 2.85 1.69 0.25
C ILE A 33 3.67 0.54 -0.34
N GLU A 34 4.69 0.07 0.38
CA GLU A 34 5.52 -1.07 -0.03
C GLU A 34 5.64 -2.09 1.12
N GLY A 35 5.70 -3.35 0.74
CA GLY A 35 5.80 -4.46 1.69
C GLY A 35 6.44 -5.69 1.07
N ILE A 36 6.82 -6.63 1.94
CA ILE A 36 7.13 -8.00 1.53
C ILE A 36 5.82 -8.78 1.62
N ALA A 37 5.44 -9.52 0.58
CA ALA A 37 4.27 -10.37 0.60
C ALA A 37 4.63 -11.84 0.68
N LYS A 38 3.84 -12.59 1.43
CA LYS A 38 3.72 -14.04 1.31
C LYS A 38 2.71 -14.34 0.22
N ILE A 39 3.12 -15.09 -0.79
CA ILE A 39 2.36 -15.27 -2.04
C ILE A 39 2.10 -16.75 -2.25
N ARG A 40 0.84 -17.11 -2.48
CA ARG A 40 0.49 -18.45 -2.95
C ARG A 40 0.59 -18.49 -4.46
N LEU A 41 1.35 -19.43 -4.98
CA LEU A 41 1.50 -19.68 -6.41
C LEU A 41 0.49 -20.72 -6.89
N ALA A 42 0.21 -20.71 -8.19
CA ALA A 42 -0.79 -21.59 -8.83
C ALA A 42 -0.43 -23.08 -8.73
N ASP A 43 0.86 -23.41 -8.61
CA ASP A 43 1.35 -24.78 -8.38
C ASP A 43 1.21 -25.24 -6.91
N GLY A 44 0.62 -24.40 -6.05
CA GLY A 44 0.42 -24.65 -4.62
C GLY A 44 1.61 -24.27 -3.74
N SER A 45 2.76 -23.93 -4.33
CA SER A 45 3.94 -23.50 -3.57
C SER A 45 3.80 -22.08 -3.04
N THR A 46 4.60 -21.75 -2.04
CA THR A 46 4.67 -20.41 -1.44
C THR A 46 5.90 -19.68 -1.97
N GLY A 47 5.70 -18.43 -2.38
CA GLY A 47 6.77 -17.48 -2.67
C GLY A 47 6.76 -16.31 -1.69
N TYR A 48 7.86 -15.57 -1.67
CA TYR A 48 7.97 -14.29 -0.96
C TYR A 48 8.43 -13.22 -1.94
N GLY A 49 7.80 -12.06 -1.93
CA GLY A 49 8.00 -11.07 -2.97
C GLY A 49 7.87 -9.64 -2.51
N ILE A 50 8.34 -8.70 -3.33
CA ILE A 50 8.13 -7.28 -3.10
C ILE A 50 6.80 -6.88 -3.73
N VAL A 51 5.95 -6.26 -2.93
CA VAL A 51 4.68 -5.70 -3.36
C VAL A 51 4.64 -4.20 -3.14
N LYS A 52 4.00 -3.50 -4.06
CA LYS A 52 3.77 -2.05 -3.99
C LYS A 52 2.32 -1.75 -4.29
N ARG A 53 1.73 -0.78 -3.60
CA ARG A 53 0.46 -0.22 -4.05
C ARG A 53 0.67 0.56 -5.34
N ASN A 54 -0.34 0.58 -6.19
CA ASN A 54 -0.44 1.50 -7.30
C ASN A 54 -1.06 2.81 -6.81
N ALA A 55 -0.47 3.95 -7.23
CA ALA A 55 -0.92 5.27 -6.80
C ALA A 55 -2.29 5.66 -7.38
N GLU A 56 -2.67 5.07 -8.51
CA GLU A 56 -3.87 5.46 -9.26
C GLU A 56 -5.13 4.71 -8.82
N ASP A 57 -5.01 3.41 -8.58
CA ASP A 57 -6.14 2.52 -8.27
C ASP A 57 -6.01 1.80 -6.92
N PHE A 58 -4.93 2.06 -6.17
CA PHE A 58 -4.63 1.45 -4.87
C PHE A 58 -4.50 -0.08 -4.88
N SER A 59 -4.50 -0.70 -6.06
CA SER A 59 -4.28 -2.13 -6.25
C SER A 59 -2.88 -2.51 -5.81
N VAL A 60 -2.72 -3.74 -5.35
CA VAL A 60 -1.41 -4.29 -4.99
C VAL A 60 -0.78 -4.88 -6.24
N ARG A 61 0.39 -4.37 -6.61
CA ARG A 61 1.22 -4.91 -7.67
C ARG A 61 2.36 -5.71 -7.08
N VAL A 62 2.59 -6.89 -7.62
CA VAL A 62 3.76 -7.70 -7.29
C VAL A 62 4.90 -7.30 -8.19
N CYS A 63 5.93 -6.68 -7.63
CA CYS A 63 7.09 -6.19 -8.37
C CYS A 63 8.15 -7.28 -8.58
N TYR A 64 8.21 -8.24 -7.65
CA TYR A 64 9.19 -9.31 -7.67
C TYR A 64 8.70 -10.48 -6.81
N VAL A 65 9.05 -11.72 -7.18
CA VAL A 65 8.74 -12.92 -6.40
C VAL A 65 9.94 -13.85 -6.38
N ASN A 66 10.33 -14.28 -5.17
CA ASN A 66 11.19 -15.44 -4.94
C ASN A 66 10.31 -16.67 -4.78
N GLY A 67 10.61 -17.74 -5.52
CA GLY A 67 9.86 -18.98 -5.46
C GLY A 67 9.98 -19.80 -6.75
N ASN A 68 9.10 -20.77 -6.90
CA ASN A 68 8.95 -21.47 -8.17
C ASN A 68 8.46 -20.48 -9.25
N ILE A 69 8.83 -20.75 -10.51
CA ILE A 69 8.28 -20.02 -11.64
C ILE A 69 6.86 -20.55 -11.89
N ALA A 70 5.87 -19.85 -11.32
CA ALA A 70 4.46 -20.16 -11.46
C ALA A 70 3.64 -18.86 -11.40
N SER A 71 2.42 -18.90 -11.93
CA SER A 71 1.50 -17.76 -11.84
C SER A 71 1.12 -17.47 -10.39
N ILE A 72 0.91 -16.20 -10.06
CA ILE A 72 0.44 -15.78 -8.74
C ILE A 72 -1.04 -16.13 -8.62
N ARG A 73 -1.39 -16.87 -7.57
CA ARG A 73 -2.78 -17.19 -7.24
C ARG A 73 -3.38 -16.15 -6.31
N GLU A 74 -2.69 -15.86 -5.21
CA GLU A 74 -3.14 -14.88 -4.21
C GLU A 74 -1.99 -14.37 -3.35
N ILE A 75 -2.22 -13.23 -2.70
CA ILE A 75 -1.35 -12.67 -1.66
C ILE A 75 -1.96 -13.04 -0.32
N GLU A 76 -1.28 -13.88 0.46
CA GLU A 76 -1.78 -14.39 1.74
C GLU A 76 -1.59 -13.36 2.86
N GLU A 77 -0.38 -12.79 2.94
CA GLU A 77 0.01 -11.83 3.96
C GLU A 77 0.93 -10.77 3.36
N VAL A 78 0.91 -9.56 3.93
CA VAL A 78 1.83 -8.48 3.60
C VAL A 78 2.50 -7.99 4.88
N TYR A 79 3.81 -7.79 4.84
CA TYR A 79 4.65 -7.23 5.90
C TYR A 79 5.15 -5.84 5.43
N PRO A 80 4.45 -4.76 5.79
CA PRO A 80 4.77 -3.41 5.34
C PRO A 80 6.12 -2.92 5.86
N TYR A 81 6.94 -2.33 4.99
CA TYR A 81 8.16 -1.63 5.40
C TYR A 81 8.20 -0.18 4.94
N ILE A 82 7.33 0.22 4.01
CA ILE A 82 7.04 1.64 3.74
C ILE A 82 5.56 1.88 4.00
N THR A 83 5.28 2.75 4.95
CA THR A 83 3.93 3.15 5.34
C THR A 83 3.67 4.63 5.02
N LEU A 84 2.39 4.98 4.96
CA LEU A 84 1.97 6.36 4.80
C LEU A 84 2.43 7.19 6.01
N GLN A 85 3.31 8.16 5.76
CA GLN A 85 3.78 9.04 6.81
C GLN A 85 2.69 10.07 7.16
N LYS A 86 2.62 10.43 8.45
CA LYS A 86 1.51 11.24 9.00
C LYS A 86 1.43 12.66 8.43
N ASP A 87 2.55 13.19 7.96
CA ASP A 87 2.70 14.50 7.32
C ASP A 87 2.07 14.56 5.93
N TYR A 88 1.90 13.42 5.25
CA TYR A 88 1.14 13.34 3.99
C TYR A 88 -0.38 13.33 4.20
N ILE A 89 -0.85 13.20 5.45
CA ILE A 89 -2.28 13.18 5.77
C ILE A 89 -2.70 14.52 6.35
N LYS A 90 -3.54 15.26 5.62
CA LYS A 90 -4.15 16.49 6.14
C LYS A 90 -5.11 16.15 7.29
N LYS A 91 -4.86 16.75 8.45
CA LYS A 91 -5.76 16.70 9.60
C LYS A 91 -6.76 17.84 9.55
N PHE A 92 -8.00 17.53 9.87
CA PHE A 92 -9.09 18.49 10.01
C PHE A 92 -9.53 18.54 11.47
N SER A 93 -10.11 19.68 11.87
CA SER A 93 -10.83 19.77 13.15
C SER A 93 -11.92 18.69 13.22
N PRO A 94 -12.18 18.07 14.39
CA PRO A 94 -13.26 17.09 14.54
C PRO A 94 -14.63 17.61 14.06
N ASN A 95 -14.86 18.92 14.18
CA ASN A 95 -16.13 19.57 13.80
C ASN A 95 -16.13 20.15 12.38
N ALA A 96 -15.04 19.97 11.63
CA ALA A 96 -15.02 20.39 10.23
C ALA A 96 -16.03 19.56 9.44
N GLY A 97 -16.87 20.21 8.63
CA GLY A 97 -17.80 19.55 7.70
C GLY A 97 -17.10 19.01 6.45
N THR A 98 -17.89 18.70 5.43
CA THR A 98 -17.40 18.20 4.12
C THR A 98 -16.64 19.28 3.35
N LYS A 99 -17.12 20.53 3.38
CA LYS A 99 -16.58 21.65 2.57
C LYS A 99 -15.04 21.82 2.67
N PRO A 100 -14.40 21.95 3.86
CA PRO A 100 -12.95 22.10 3.94
C PRO A 100 -12.17 20.90 3.40
N ARG A 101 -12.76 19.69 3.42
CA ARG A 101 -12.13 18.46 2.91
C ARG A 101 -12.15 18.44 1.39
N ILE A 102 -13.28 18.84 0.79
CA ILE A 102 -13.43 18.98 -0.65
C ILE A 102 -12.43 20.02 -1.18
N GLU A 103 -12.41 21.22 -0.59
CA GLU A 103 -11.49 22.30 -0.96
C GLU A 103 -10.02 21.84 -0.89
N TYR A 104 -9.66 21.06 0.13
CA TYR A 104 -8.33 20.48 0.22
C TYR A 104 -8.05 19.49 -0.92
N LEU A 105 -8.94 18.53 -1.17
CA LEU A 105 -8.76 17.52 -2.23
C LEU A 105 -8.63 18.17 -3.62
N GLU A 106 -9.47 19.16 -3.92
CA GLU A 106 -9.41 19.94 -5.16
C GLU A 106 -8.07 20.68 -5.31
N SER A 107 -7.55 21.26 -4.22
CA SER A 107 -6.28 21.99 -4.24
C SER A 107 -5.05 21.13 -4.56
N LEU A 108 -5.16 19.80 -4.46
CA LEU A 108 -4.04 18.88 -4.73
C LEU A 108 -3.83 18.61 -6.22
N HIS A 109 -4.82 18.91 -7.08
CA HIS A 109 -4.77 18.64 -8.52
C HIS A 109 -4.33 17.21 -8.87
N ILE A 110 -4.94 16.20 -8.21
CA ILE A 110 -4.58 14.79 -8.41
C ILE A 110 -5.40 14.19 -9.56
N PRO A 111 -4.76 13.59 -10.59
CA PRO A 111 -5.47 13.10 -11.78
C PRO A 111 -6.60 12.10 -11.51
N TYR A 112 -6.46 11.18 -10.54
CA TYR A 112 -7.51 10.18 -10.28
C TYR A 112 -8.79 10.79 -9.68
N LEU A 113 -8.71 12.02 -9.15
CA LEU A 113 -9.87 12.74 -8.63
C LEU A 113 -10.62 13.50 -9.73
N GLU A 114 -10.07 13.61 -10.95
CA GLU A 114 -10.72 14.31 -12.05
C GLU A 114 -12.02 13.60 -12.47
N GLY A 115 -13.11 14.37 -12.53
CA GLY A 115 -14.45 13.84 -12.86
C GLY A 115 -15.17 13.14 -11.71
N ILE A 116 -14.57 13.06 -10.52
CA ILE A 116 -15.25 12.58 -9.31
C ILE A 116 -16.08 13.72 -8.70
N ASP A 117 -17.37 13.49 -8.47
CA ASP A 117 -18.22 14.41 -7.71
C ASP A 117 -17.98 14.26 -6.20
N LEU A 118 -17.01 15.03 -5.68
CA LEU A 118 -16.68 15.08 -4.25
C LEU A 118 -17.82 15.65 -3.39
N SER A 119 -18.75 16.42 -3.97
CA SER A 119 -19.85 17.03 -3.22
C SER A 119 -20.93 16.02 -2.82
N ALA A 120 -21.02 14.90 -3.54
CA ALA A 120 -21.89 13.78 -3.23
C ALA A 120 -21.33 12.86 -2.12
N MET A 121 -20.10 13.08 -1.66
CA MET A 121 -19.44 12.24 -0.66
C MET A 121 -19.73 12.67 0.78
N ASP A 122 -19.90 11.69 1.65
CA ASP A 122 -19.92 11.90 3.10
C ASP A 122 -18.50 12.13 3.68
N ILE A 123 -18.42 12.47 4.97
CA ILE A 123 -17.14 12.73 5.65
C ILE A 123 -16.22 11.51 5.65
N GLU A 124 -16.76 10.30 5.75
CA GLU A 124 -15.97 9.07 5.80
C GLU A 124 -15.34 8.76 4.44
N GLN A 125 -16.12 8.91 3.37
CA GLN A 125 -15.67 8.84 1.98
C GLN A 125 -14.58 9.87 1.70
N LEU A 126 -14.79 11.13 2.08
CA LEU A 126 -13.78 12.19 1.90
C LEU A 126 -12.50 11.90 2.70
N ASN A 127 -12.61 11.40 3.93
CA ASN A 127 -11.44 11.01 4.72
C ASN A 127 -10.65 9.87 4.06
N ARG A 128 -11.33 8.90 3.41
CA ARG A 128 -10.67 7.87 2.62
C ARG A 128 -9.91 8.47 1.43
N GLU A 129 -10.52 9.40 0.70
CA GLU A 129 -9.85 10.08 -0.41
C GLU A 129 -8.67 10.94 0.05
N ILE A 130 -8.74 11.56 1.23
CA ILE A 130 -7.60 12.29 1.83
C ILE A 130 -6.42 11.34 2.11
N VAL A 131 -6.70 10.15 2.64
CA VAL A 131 -5.67 9.12 2.89
C VAL A 131 -5.06 8.63 1.57
N LYS A 132 -5.89 8.36 0.57
CA LYS A 132 -5.48 7.96 -0.77
C LYS A 132 -4.61 9.04 -1.43
N ALA A 133 -5.01 10.30 -1.35
CA ALA A 133 -4.23 11.44 -1.82
C ALA A 133 -2.87 11.54 -1.12
N GLY A 134 -2.81 11.25 0.18
CA GLY A 134 -1.55 11.15 0.92
C GLY A 134 -0.61 10.08 0.36
N VAL A 135 -1.12 8.87 0.12
CA VAL A 135 -0.35 7.78 -0.51
C VAL A 135 0.14 8.19 -1.90
N TYR A 136 -0.73 8.74 -2.74
CA TYR A 136 -0.37 9.20 -4.09
C TYR A 136 0.81 10.17 -4.05
N ARG A 137 0.74 11.19 -3.18
CA ARG A 137 1.78 12.20 -3.04
C ARG A 137 3.10 11.60 -2.55
N GLN A 138 3.06 10.78 -1.50
CA GLN A 138 4.27 10.14 -0.98
C GLN A 138 4.93 9.25 -2.04
N MET A 139 4.15 8.48 -2.79
CA MET A 139 4.66 7.66 -3.89
C MET A 139 5.30 8.49 -5.01
N LYS A 140 4.71 9.64 -5.35
CA LYS A 140 5.28 10.56 -6.34
C LYS A 140 6.61 11.14 -5.87
N ASP A 141 6.72 11.51 -4.60
CA ASP A 141 7.96 12.04 -4.03
C ASP A 141 9.05 10.96 -3.93
N MET A 142 8.68 9.70 -3.68
CA MET A 142 9.60 8.55 -3.72
C MET A 142 10.10 8.17 -5.12
N SER A 143 9.44 8.65 -6.18
CA SER A 143 9.76 8.33 -7.57
C SER A 143 10.65 9.38 -8.26
N ARG A 144 11.04 10.43 -7.54
CA ARG A 144 11.91 11.51 -8.02
C ARG A 144 13.36 11.23 -7.68
#